data_AF-A0A5M9JEG6-F1
#
_entry.id   AF-A0A5M9JEG6-F1
#
_cell.length_a   1.000
_cell.length_b   1.000
_cell.length_c   1.000
_cell.angle_alpha   90.00
_cell.angle_beta   90.00
_cell.angle_gamma   90.00
#
_symmetry.space_group_name_H-M   'P 1'
#
loop_
_entity.id
_entity.type
_entity.pdbx_description
1 polymer ?
#
loop_
_entity_poly.entity_id
_entity_poly.type
_entity_poly.pdbx_seq_one_letter_code
_entity_poly.pdbx_strand_id
1 'polypeptide(L)'
;MPERYHFSKNERIAPLWIVPKTGWAIVTKDEFDVIEGKSKGIAYHPRGLHGYDHEHPLMRAIFIARGPAFPHEPNSRVEPFQNIEVYNIVCDSLALTPKANNGTLRLPLKPVGLHSPDTFPPEPADPEPTPSKLDVPTNGTLSISPIEIGPW
;
A
#
# COMPACT_ATOMS: atom_id res chain seq x y z
N MET A 1 3.07 3.15 14.98
CA MET A 1 2.45 3.28 13.64
C MET A 1 2.51 4.73 13.19
N PRO A 2 2.78 5.02 11.90
CA PRO A 2 2.72 6.38 11.37
C PRO A 2 1.33 7.01 11.57
N GLU A 3 1.28 8.29 11.93
CA GLU A 3 0.02 8.98 12.22
C GLU A 3 -0.93 8.99 11.02
N ARG A 4 -0.40 9.15 9.79
CA ARG A 4 -1.15 9.15 8.54
C ARG A 4 -1.94 7.87 8.25
N TYR A 5 -1.66 6.77 8.95
CA TYR A 5 -2.47 5.55 8.81
C TYR A 5 -3.78 5.63 9.57
N HIS A 6 -3.91 6.53 10.56
CA HIS A 6 -5.03 6.58 11.51
C HIS A 6 -5.32 5.20 12.15
N PHE A 7 -4.28 4.36 12.29
CA PHE A 7 -4.37 2.96 12.70
C PHE A 7 -3.76 2.74 14.09
N SER A 8 -4.44 3.24 15.12
CA SER A 8 -4.02 3.08 16.53
C SER A 8 -5.15 3.20 17.56
N LYS A 9 -6.25 3.89 17.24
CA LYS A 9 -7.31 4.24 18.19
C LYS A 9 -8.44 3.19 18.26
N ASN A 10 -8.10 1.92 18.38
CA ASN A 10 -9.08 0.84 18.53
C ASN A 10 -8.46 -0.35 19.27
N GLU A 11 -9.16 -0.91 20.26
CA GLU A 11 -8.68 -2.05 21.06
C GLU A 11 -8.46 -3.33 20.25
N ARG A 12 -9.07 -3.44 19.06
CA ARG A 12 -8.86 -4.57 18.14
C ARG A 12 -7.55 -4.48 17.36
N ILE A 13 -6.84 -3.34 17.44
CA ILE A 13 -5.52 -3.19 16.85
C ILE A 13 -4.50 -3.79 17.81
N ALA A 14 -3.76 -4.80 17.34
CA ALA A 14 -2.76 -5.47 18.16
C ALA A 14 -1.68 -4.48 18.63
N PRO A 15 -1.12 -4.68 19.85
CA PRO A 15 -0.09 -3.78 20.40
C PRO A 15 1.22 -3.83 19.58
N LEU A 16 1.46 -4.92 18.86
CA LEU A 16 2.54 -5.06 17.89
C LEU A 16 1.94 -5.25 16.51
N TRP A 17 2.38 -4.44 15.55
CA TRP A 17 2.03 -4.56 14.16
C TRP A 17 3.25 -4.38 13.28
N ILE A 18 3.38 -5.23 12.26
CA ILE A 18 4.49 -5.21 11.32
C ILE A 18 3.93 -4.97 9.93
N VAL A 19 4.45 -3.94 9.25
CA VAL A 19 4.12 -3.67 7.84
C VAL A 19 5.37 -4.02 7.03
N PRO A 20 5.35 -5.12 6.27
CA PRO A 20 6.48 -5.47 5.41
C PRO A 20 6.64 -4.45 4.28
N LYS A 21 7.84 -4.39 3.70
CA LYS A 21 8.03 -3.73 2.41
C LYS A 21 7.25 -4.51 1.35
N THR A 22 6.72 -3.81 0.35
CA THR A 22 6.04 -4.45 -0.79
C THR A 22 6.90 -5.55 -1.39
N GLY A 23 6.28 -6.67 -1.77
CA GLY A 23 6.98 -7.86 -2.29
C GLY A 23 7.38 -8.88 -1.23
N TRP A 24 7.20 -8.58 0.06
CA TRP A 24 7.47 -9.51 1.16
C TRP A 24 6.20 -10.04 1.80
N ALA A 25 6.19 -11.34 2.09
CA ALA A 25 5.20 -11.97 2.97
C ALA A 25 5.78 -12.15 4.38
N ILE A 26 4.94 -12.04 5.40
CA ILE A 26 5.28 -12.43 6.78
C ILE A 26 4.36 -13.59 7.14
N VAL A 27 4.97 -14.74 7.39
CA VAL A 27 4.27 -15.99 7.71
C VAL A 27 4.98 -16.69 8.86
N THR A 28 4.27 -17.62 9.48
CA THR A 28 4.90 -18.50 10.47
C THR A 28 5.80 -19.51 9.77
N LYS A 29 6.79 -20.04 10.50
CA LYS A 29 7.67 -21.08 9.97
C LYS A 29 6.90 -22.35 9.58
N ASP A 30 5.85 -22.66 10.35
CA ASP A 30 4.98 -23.82 10.10
C ASP A 30 4.19 -23.67 8.79
N GLU A 31 3.87 -22.43 8.40
CA GLU A 31 3.23 -22.13 7.11
C GLU A 31 4.23 -22.21 5.94
N PHE A 32 5.45 -21.67 6.13
CA PHE A 32 6.50 -21.77 5.13
C PHE A 32 7.91 -21.68 5.73
N ASP A 33 8.65 -22.78 5.70
CA ASP A 33 10.08 -22.77 6.01
C ASP A 33 10.89 -22.30 4.79
N VAL A 34 11.47 -21.10 4.91
CA VAL A 34 12.27 -20.47 3.85
C VAL A 34 13.52 -21.28 3.49
N ILE A 35 14.13 -21.99 4.44
CA ILE A 35 15.34 -22.79 4.20
C ILE A 35 14.96 -24.01 3.37
N GLU A 36 13.91 -24.72 3.78
CA GLU A 36 13.40 -25.88 3.05
C GLU A 36 12.93 -25.48 1.65
N GLY A 37 12.11 -24.43 1.56
CA GLY A 37 11.60 -23.90 0.30
C GLY A 37 12.71 -23.60 -0.70
N LYS A 38 13.78 -22.94 -0.27
CA LYS A 38 14.96 -22.70 -1.12
C LYS A 38 15.65 -23.98 -1.55
N SER A 39 15.91 -24.90 -0.61
CA SER A 39 16.61 -26.16 -0.92
C SER A 39 15.87 -27.04 -1.93
N LYS A 40 14.52 -26.97 -1.93
CA LYS A 40 13.65 -27.75 -2.81
C LYS A 40 13.16 -26.98 -4.04
N GLY A 41 13.55 -25.71 -4.19
CA GLY A 41 13.06 -24.84 -5.26
C GLY A 41 11.55 -24.55 -5.20
N ILE A 42 10.96 -24.60 -4.00
CA ILE A 42 9.55 -24.33 -3.75
C ILE A 42 9.39 -22.85 -3.36
N ALA A 43 8.56 -22.13 -4.11
CA ALA A 43 8.20 -20.75 -3.78
C ALA A 43 6.99 -20.69 -2.83
N TYR A 44 6.94 -19.66 -2.00
CA TYR A 44 5.75 -19.37 -1.19
C TYR A 44 4.57 -19.01 -2.09
N HIS A 45 3.37 -19.46 -1.70
CA HIS A 45 2.10 -19.06 -2.30
C HIS A 45 1.17 -18.52 -1.20
N PRO A 46 0.39 -17.46 -1.49
CA PRO A 46 0.14 -16.86 -2.81
C PRO A 46 1.27 -15.95 -3.34
N ARG A 47 1.31 -15.74 -4.66
CA ARG A 47 2.30 -14.85 -5.31
C ARG A 47 1.87 -13.38 -5.40
N GLY A 48 0.57 -13.12 -5.40
CA GLY A 48 0.00 -11.77 -5.34
C GLY A 48 -0.44 -11.46 -3.92
N LEU A 49 -0.01 -10.33 -3.37
CA LEU A 49 -0.29 -9.91 -2.00
C LEU A 49 -0.63 -8.42 -1.96
N HIS A 50 -1.37 -8.02 -0.93
CA HIS A 50 -1.73 -6.64 -0.63
C HIS A 50 -1.81 -6.42 0.88
N GLY A 51 -2.06 -5.18 1.32
CA GLY A 51 -2.11 -4.81 2.75
C GLY A 51 -0.84 -4.13 3.26
N TYR A 52 0.03 -3.69 2.36
CA TYR A 52 1.20 -2.87 2.66
C TYR A 52 0.79 -1.42 2.98
N ASP A 53 1.77 -0.52 3.01
CA ASP A 53 1.54 0.93 3.06
C ASP A 53 0.60 1.39 1.94
N HIS A 54 -0.50 2.05 2.31
CA HIS A 54 -1.53 2.49 1.38
C HIS A 54 -1.06 3.58 0.40
N GLU A 55 0.05 4.28 0.69
CA GLU A 55 0.64 5.26 -0.24
C GLU A 55 1.56 4.60 -1.28
N HIS A 56 1.92 3.33 -1.11
CA HIS A 56 2.75 2.63 -2.08
C HIS A 56 2.03 2.55 -3.43
N PRO A 57 2.69 2.86 -4.57
CA PRO A 57 2.04 2.88 -5.88
C PRO A 57 1.32 1.58 -6.25
N LEU A 58 1.90 0.42 -5.89
CA LEU A 58 1.28 -0.91 -6.07
C LEU A 58 0.01 -1.16 -5.24
N MET A 59 -0.30 -0.33 -4.23
CA MET A 59 -1.51 -0.44 -3.39
C MET A 59 -2.63 0.52 -3.81
N ARG A 60 -2.43 1.30 -4.88
CA ARG A 60 -3.44 2.26 -5.37
C ARG A 60 -4.64 1.53 -5.96
N ALA A 61 -5.82 2.13 -5.76
CA ALA A 61 -7.07 1.68 -6.34
C ALA A 61 -7.51 2.59 -7.50
N ILE A 62 -8.46 2.10 -8.29
CA ILE A 62 -9.05 2.83 -9.42
C ILE A 62 -10.32 3.55 -8.97
N PHE A 63 -10.50 4.78 -9.43
CA PHE A 63 -11.74 5.54 -9.31
C PHE A 63 -12.18 6.05 -10.68
N ILE A 64 -13.41 5.76 -11.08
CA ILE A 64 -14.04 6.26 -12.31
C ILE A 64 -15.46 6.70 -11.95
N ALA A 65 -15.82 7.93 -12.33
CA ALA A 65 -17.17 8.45 -12.14
C ALA A 65 -17.70 8.99 -13.46
N ARG A 66 -18.99 8.72 -13.74
CA ARG A 66 -19.69 9.22 -14.91
C ARG A 66 -21.19 9.30 -14.62
N GLY A 67 -21.80 10.41 -14.97
CA GLY A 67 -23.25 10.60 -14.85
C GLY A 67 -23.62 12.06 -14.58
N PRO A 68 -24.92 12.39 -14.47
CA PRO A 68 -25.38 13.76 -14.31
C PRO A 68 -24.83 14.48 -13.07
N ALA A 69 -24.55 13.74 -11.99
CA ALA A 69 -23.94 14.28 -10.77
C ALA A 69 -22.44 14.64 -10.94
N PHE A 70 -21.82 14.21 -12.04
CA PHE A 70 -20.41 14.45 -12.36
C PHE A 70 -20.31 15.21 -13.69
N PRO A 71 -20.73 16.49 -13.75
CA PRO A 71 -20.60 17.29 -14.96
C PRO A 71 -19.12 17.56 -15.23
N HIS A 72 -18.59 17.02 -16.33
CA HIS A 72 -17.21 17.22 -16.76
C HIS A 72 -17.08 17.00 -18.27
N GLU A 73 -16.00 17.49 -18.86
CA GLU A 73 -15.65 17.13 -20.23
C GLU A 73 -15.27 15.64 -20.31
N PRO A 74 -15.67 14.88 -21.33
CA PRO A 74 -15.24 13.50 -21.48
C PRO A 74 -13.73 13.36 -21.35
N ASN A 75 -13.27 12.30 -20.67
CA ASN A 75 -11.84 12.04 -20.43
C ASN A 75 -11.17 13.01 -19.44
N SER A 76 -11.94 13.76 -18.65
CA SER A 76 -11.44 14.57 -17.53
C SER A 76 -10.75 13.73 -16.46
N ARG A 77 -9.66 14.25 -15.90
CA ARG A 77 -8.88 13.69 -14.79
C ARG A 77 -9.08 14.53 -13.52
N VAL A 78 -8.99 13.88 -12.37
CA VAL A 78 -8.88 14.51 -11.04
C VAL A 78 -7.54 14.15 -10.39
N GLU A 79 -7.10 14.93 -9.40
CA GLU A 79 -5.97 14.53 -8.58
C GLU A 79 -6.30 13.27 -7.75
N PRO A 80 -5.31 12.42 -7.44
CA PRO A 80 -5.52 11.30 -6.52
C PRO A 80 -6.06 11.79 -5.17
N PHE A 81 -7.01 11.05 -4.62
CA PHE A 81 -7.60 11.33 -3.32
C PHE A 81 -7.81 10.02 -2.53
N GLN A 82 -7.99 10.12 -1.22
CA GLN A 82 -8.18 8.94 -0.36
C GLN A 82 -9.61 8.40 -0.45
N ASN A 83 -9.77 7.07 -0.36
CA ASN A 83 -11.09 6.43 -0.48
C ASN A 83 -12.10 6.82 0.61
N ILE A 84 -11.65 7.37 1.74
CA ILE A 84 -12.52 7.93 2.79
C ILE A 84 -13.45 9.04 2.25
N GLU A 85 -13.09 9.66 1.14
CA GLU A 85 -13.86 10.72 0.49
C GLU A 85 -15.08 10.21 -0.27
N VAL A 86 -15.09 8.93 -0.66
CA VAL A 86 -16.11 8.34 -1.52
C VAL A 86 -17.50 8.40 -0.87
N TYR A 87 -17.60 8.28 0.45
CA TYR A 87 -18.88 8.37 1.16
C TYR A 87 -19.59 9.70 0.92
N ASN A 88 -18.86 10.83 1.03
CA ASN A 88 -19.44 12.15 0.80
C ASN A 88 -19.83 12.34 -0.68
N ILE A 89 -19.00 11.85 -1.61
CA ILE A 89 -19.29 11.88 -3.05
C ILE A 89 -20.60 11.16 -3.36
N VAL A 90 -20.80 9.96 -2.81
CA VAL A 90 -22.03 9.18 -2.99
C VAL A 90 -23.22 9.91 -2.38
N CYS A 91 -23.09 10.45 -1.16
CA CYS A 91 -24.16 11.23 -0.54
C CYS A 91 -24.58 12.43 -1.41
N ASP A 92 -23.62 13.21 -1.89
CA ASP A 92 -23.89 14.38 -2.73
C ASP A 92 -24.58 13.98 -4.04
N SER A 93 -24.14 12.89 -4.69
CA SER A 93 -24.73 12.40 -5.94
C SER A 93 -26.20 11.95 -5.80
N LEU A 94 -26.61 11.59 -4.58
CA LEU A 94 -27.96 11.14 -4.25
C LEU A 94 -28.77 12.21 -3.50
N ALA A 95 -28.23 13.43 -3.36
CA ALA A 95 -28.82 14.51 -2.58
C ALA A 95 -29.10 14.15 -1.11
N LEU A 96 -28.23 13.35 -0.50
CA LEU A 96 -28.29 12.97 0.92
C LEU A 96 -27.42 13.88 1.78
N THR A 97 -27.86 14.14 3.01
CA THR A 97 -27.01 14.79 4.02
C THR A 97 -26.07 13.76 4.64
N PRO A 98 -24.73 13.89 4.48
CA PRO A 98 -23.78 12.94 5.05
C PRO A 98 -23.80 12.99 6.58
N LYS A 99 -23.60 11.84 7.22
CA LYS A 99 -23.30 11.76 8.67
C LYS A 99 -21.83 12.08 8.91
N ALA A 100 -21.47 12.35 10.16
CA ALA A 100 -20.08 12.61 10.55
C ALA A 100 -19.16 11.46 10.09
N ASN A 101 -18.11 11.83 9.36
CA ASN A 101 -17.12 10.92 8.79
C ASN A 101 -15.78 11.66 8.62
N ASN A 102 -14.75 10.99 8.12
CA ASN A 102 -13.40 11.56 8.00
C ASN A 102 -13.10 12.22 6.64
N GLY A 103 -14.01 12.13 5.67
CA GLY A 103 -13.86 12.78 4.36
C GLY A 103 -14.20 14.26 4.39
N THR A 104 -13.58 15.01 3.50
CA THR A 104 -13.71 16.46 3.31
C THR A 104 -14.11 16.88 1.89
N LEU A 105 -13.90 16.03 0.90
CA LEU A 105 -14.20 16.28 -0.51
C LEU A 105 -15.71 16.23 -0.77
N ARG A 106 -16.20 17.14 -1.59
CA ARG A 106 -17.62 17.32 -1.94
C ARG A 106 -17.77 17.52 -3.44
N LEU A 107 -18.96 17.21 -3.98
CA LEU A 107 -19.30 17.55 -5.35
C LEU A 107 -19.59 19.06 -5.51
N PRO A 108 -19.36 19.64 -6.70
CA PRO A 108 -18.77 19.01 -7.89
C PRO A 108 -17.25 18.78 -7.76
N LEU A 109 -16.75 17.68 -8.34
CA LEU A 109 -15.30 17.46 -8.47
C LEU A 109 -14.68 18.52 -9.38
N LYS A 110 -13.41 18.85 -9.15
CA LYS A 110 -12.64 19.81 -9.95
C LYS A 110 -11.65 19.06 -10.84
N PRO A 111 -11.90 18.97 -12.16
CA PRO A 111 -10.93 18.41 -13.08
C PRO A 111 -9.62 19.20 -13.10
N VAL A 112 -8.51 18.50 -13.33
CA VAL A 112 -7.15 19.06 -13.44
C VAL A 112 -6.55 18.89 -14.84
N GLY A 113 -7.40 18.58 -15.82
CA GLY A 113 -7.05 18.34 -17.21
C GLY A 113 -7.73 17.10 -17.77
N LEU A 114 -7.28 16.67 -18.95
CA LEU A 114 -7.74 15.45 -19.61
C LEU A 114 -6.67 14.37 -19.51
N HIS A 115 -7.04 13.09 -19.62
CA HIS A 115 -6.07 12.02 -19.79
C HIS A 115 -5.41 12.11 -21.18
N SER A 116 -4.09 12.17 -21.22
CA SER A 116 -3.25 12.04 -22.42
C SER A 116 -2.10 11.05 -22.18
N PRO A 117 -1.43 10.56 -23.24
CA PRO A 117 -0.22 9.74 -23.12
C PRO A 117 0.82 10.30 -22.14
N ASP A 118 1.01 11.62 -22.13
CA ASP A 118 2.00 12.31 -21.28
C ASP A 118 1.57 12.39 -19.80
N THR A 119 0.30 12.14 -19.50
CA THR A 119 -0.25 12.19 -18.13
C THR A 119 -0.37 10.83 -17.47
N PHE A 120 -0.02 9.74 -18.17
CA PHE A 120 -0.03 8.43 -17.53
C PHE A 120 1.03 8.39 -16.43
N PRO A 121 0.66 7.96 -15.21
CA PRO A 121 1.67 7.70 -14.21
C PRO A 121 2.59 6.59 -14.72
N PRO A 122 3.90 6.66 -14.41
CA PRO A 122 4.82 5.58 -14.74
C PRO A 122 4.32 4.28 -14.10
N GLU A 123 4.50 3.17 -14.81
CA GLU A 123 4.22 1.85 -14.26
C GLU A 123 5.10 1.65 -13.02
N PRO A 124 4.52 1.30 -11.86
CA PRO A 124 5.31 1.04 -10.68
C PRO A 124 6.27 -0.12 -10.94
N ALA A 125 7.54 0.03 -10.58
CA ALA A 125 8.48 -1.07 -10.64
C ALA A 125 8.05 -2.21 -9.70
N ASP A 126 8.30 -3.45 -10.13
CA ASP A 126 8.16 -4.61 -9.27
C ASP A 126 9.16 -4.54 -8.10
N PRO A 127 8.80 -5.07 -6.93
CA PRO A 127 9.73 -5.13 -5.81
C PRO A 127 10.95 -5.98 -6.16
N GLU A 128 12.14 -5.39 -5.99
CA GLU A 128 13.40 -6.09 -6.25
C GLU A 128 13.56 -7.34 -5.38
N PRO A 129 13.96 -8.49 -5.95
CA PRO A 129 14.34 -9.65 -5.16
C PRO A 129 15.58 -9.28 -4.34
N THR A 130 15.46 -9.34 -3.01
CA THR A 130 16.63 -9.10 -2.16
C THR A 130 17.52 -10.34 -2.17
N PRO A 131 18.81 -10.22 -2.56
CA PRO A 131 19.74 -11.34 -2.48
C PRO A 131 19.86 -11.76 -1.02
N SER A 132 19.70 -13.05 -0.75
CA SER A 132 19.81 -13.55 0.61
C SER A 132 21.28 -13.72 0.97
N LYS A 133 21.65 -13.46 2.24
CA LYS A 133 23.02 -13.73 2.73
C LYS A 133 23.43 -15.21 2.62
N LEU A 134 22.50 -16.12 2.32
CA LEU A 134 22.76 -17.53 2.03
C LEU A 134 23.26 -17.77 0.60
N ASP A 135 23.18 -16.77 -0.29
CA ASP A 135 23.65 -16.84 -1.69
C ASP A 135 25.13 -16.46 -1.83
N VAL A 136 25.81 -16.13 -0.71
CA VAL A 136 27.25 -15.85 -0.67
C VAL A 136 27.99 -17.13 -0.29
N PRO A 137 28.95 -17.65 -1.09
CA PRO A 137 29.81 -18.73 -0.67
C PRO A 137 30.60 -18.27 0.55
N THR A 138 30.36 -18.87 1.72
CA THR A 138 31.10 -18.56 2.95
C THR A 138 32.51 -19.14 2.85
N ASN A 139 33.41 -18.45 2.15
CA ASN A 139 34.85 -18.58 2.37
C ASN A 139 35.27 -17.44 3.30
N GLY A 140 35.33 -17.71 4.61
CA GLY A 140 36.00 -16.81 5.54
C GLY A 140 35.26 -16.61 6.87
N THR A 141 35.99 -16.93 7.94
CA THR A 141 35.77 -16.71 9.36
C THR A 141 34.85 -15.53 9.70
N LEU A 142 33.76 -15.80 10.43
CA LEU A 142 32.91 -14.78 11.05
C LEU A 142 33.71 -14.09 12.16
N SER A 143 34.16 -12.85 11.95
CA SER A 143 34.49 -11.95 13.05
C SER A 143 33.22 -11.19 13.44
N ILE A 144 32.79 -11.36 14.69
CA ILE A 144 31.69 -10.62 15.28
C ILE A 144 32.34 -9.53 16.12
N SER A 145 32.37 -8.30 15.61
CA SER A 145 32.72 -7.14 16.43
C SER A 145 31.54 -6.81 17.36
N PRO A 146 31.74 -6.61 18.67
CA PRO A 146 30.67 -6.21 19.57
C PRO A 146 30.10 -4.84 19.19
N ILE A 147 28.78 -4.69 19.31
CA ILE A 147 28.09 -3.41 19.18
C ILE A 147 28.26 -2.66 20.51
N GLU A 148 28.88 -1.49 20.47
CA GLU A 148 28.92 -0.56 21.60
C GLU A 148 27.53 0.07 21.81
N ILE A 149 26.98 -0.15 23.00
CA ILE A 149 25.75 0.47 23.49
C ILE A 149 26.15 1.72 24.28
N GLY A 150 25.80 2.90 23.75
CA GLY A 150 25.96 4.19 24.43
C GLY A 150 24.89 4.42 25.51
N PRO A 151 25.15 5.27 26.52
CA PRO A 151 24.27 5.47 27.67
C PRO A 151 23.08 6.39 27.34
N TRP A 152 21.98 6.14 28.06
CA TRP A 152 20.71 6.87 28.02
C TRP A 152 20.81 8.32 28.53
#